data_AF-A0A538KJT1-F1
#
_entry.id   AF-A0A538KJT1-F1
#
_cell.length_a   1.000
_cell.length_b   1.000
_cell.length_c   1.000
_cell.angle_alpha   90.00
_cell.angle_beta   90.00
_cell.angle_gamma   90.00
#
_symmetry.space_group_name_H-M   'P 1'
#
loop_
_entity.id
_entity.type
_entity.pdbx_description
1 polymer ?
#
loop_
_entity_poly.entity_id
_entity_poly.type
_entity_poly.pdbx_seq_one_letter_code
_entity_poly.pdbx_strand_id
1 'polypeptide(L)'
;MSASGSGSESVARSSALDWNELSGLERIVSAYSIGDQTVVVETADNREIRITAWYDRARDNYVAEYERRSVLKSGGHDFRVWAQTPAYKRCTADDAASCLEAAVLEVDRINIY
;
A
#
# COMPACT_ATOMS: atom_id res chain seq x y z
N MET A 1 -10.82 -36.52 33.42
CA MET A 1 -11.68 -36.01 32.32
C MET A 1 -11.56 -34.50 32.40
N SER A 2 -10.58 -33.85 31.75
CA SER A 2 -10.58 -33.48 30.32
C SER A 2 -11.80 -32.62 29.99
N ALA A 3 -11.74 -31.40 29.45
CA ALA A 3 -10.67 -30.69 28.77
C ALA A 3 -10.88 -29.17 28.85
N SER A 4 -9.77 -28.45 28.76
CA SER A 4 -9.66 -27.05 28.38
C SER A 4 -10.23 -26.80 26.98
N GLY A 5 -10.86 -25.65 26.76
CA GLY A 5 -11.05 -25.05 25.43
C GLY A 5 -10.87 -23.54 25.62
N SER A 6 -9.65 -23.01 25.42
CA SER A 6 -9.10 -22.63 24.11
C SER A 6 -10.11 -21.72 23.41
N GLY A 7 -10.03 -20.41 23.64
CA GLY A 7 -9.04 -19.60 22.94
C GLY A 7 -9.71 -19.10 21.67
N SER A 8 -10.53 -18.04 21.80
CA SER A 8 -10.97 -17.27 20.64
C SER A 8 -9.75 -16.52 20.11
N GLU A 9 -8.89 -17.25 19.41
CA GLU A 9 -7.90 -16.66 18.53
C GLU A 9 -8.71 -15.96 17.43
N SER A 10 -8.92 -14.66 17.64
CA SER A 10 -9.17 -13.74 16.56
C SER A 10 -8.01 -13.90 15.60
N VAL A 11 -8.19 -14.71 14.56
CA VAL A 11 -7.34 -14.75 13.39
C VAL A 11 -7.52 -13.39 12.70
N ALA A 12 -6.90 -12.37 13.28
CA ALA A 12 -6.43 -11.23 12.53
C ALA A 12 -5.40 -11.85 11.58
N ARG A 13 -5.91 -12.29 10.44
CA ARG A 13 -5.12 -12.67 9.29
C ARG A 13 -4.40 -11.37 8.94
N SER A 14 -3.22 -11.14 9.52
CA SER A 14 -2.36 -10.07 9.06
C SER A 14 -2.19 -10.35 7.58
N SER A 15 -2.77 -9.46 6.77
CA SER A 15 -2.52 -9.31 5.35
C SER A 15 -1.08 -8.81 5.16
N ALA A 16 -0.14 -9.56 5.73
CA ALA A 16 1.26 -9.42 5.44
C ALA A 16 1.39 -9.82 3.98
N LEU A 17 1.54 -8.82 3.12
CA LEU A 17 1.90 -9.01 1.73
C LEU A 17 3.05 -10.01 1.66
N ASP A 18 2.92 -11.02 0.79
CA ASP A 18 4.01 -11.97 0.60
C ASP A 18 5.13 -11.27 -0.19
N TRP A 19 6.03 -10.63 0.54
CA TRP A 19 7.16 -9.89 -0.03
C TRP A 19 8.09 -10.77 -0.87
N ASN A 20 8.04 -12.11 -0.73
CA ASN A 20 8.81 -13.00 -1.60
C ASN A 20 8.23 -13.08 -3.02
N GLU A 21 6.91 -12.91 -3.19
CA GLU A 21 6.26 -12.85 -4.51
C GLU A 21 6.63 -11.54 -5.25
N LEU A 22 7.04 -10.52 -4.50
CA LEU A 22 7.53 -9.24 -4.98
C LEU A 22 9.05 -9.21 -5.28
N SER A 23 9.74 -10.35 -5.22
CA SER A 23 11.17 -10.45 -5.59
C SER A 23 11.44 -10.23 -7.09
N GLY A 24 10.40 -10.17 -7.91
CA GLY A 24 10.46 -9.85 -9.35
C GLY A 24 10.28 -8.37 -9.70
N LEU A 25 10.16 -7.47 -8.72
CA LEU A 25 10.01 -6.04 -8.96
C LEU A 25 11.35 -5.43 -9.41
N GLU A 26 11.36 -4.77 -10.56
CA GLU A 26 12.60 -4.21 -11.13
C GLU A 26 12.90 -2.79 -10.60
N ARG A 27 11.85 -2.06 -10.20
CA ARG A 27 11.94 -0.63 -9.86
C ARG A 27 11.72 -0.34 -8.39
N ILE A 28 11.09 -1.23 -7.64
CA ILE A 28 10.87 -1.03 -6.21
C ILE A 28 12.11 -1.49 -5.44
N VAL A 29 12.73 -0.58 -4.70
CA VAL A 29 13.95 -0.86 -3.92
C VAL A 29 13.64 -1.18 -2.46
N SER A 30 12.53 -0.66 -1.94
CA SER A 30 12.07 -0.96 -0.60
C SER A 30 10.55 -0.83 -0.52
N ALA A 31 9.94 -1.62 0.36
CA ALA A 31 8.52 -1.51 0.65
C ALA A 31 8.26 -1.93 2.10
N TYR A 32 7.34 -1.24 2.76
CA TYR A 32 6.97 -1.54 4.15
C TYR A 32 5.52 -1.18 4.43
N SER A 33 4.86 -1.98 5.26
CA SER A 33 3.48 -1.76 5.68
C SER A 33 3.38 -0.77 6.84
N ILE A 34 2.32 0.04 6.85
CA ILE A 34 1.90 0.87 7.97
C ILE A 34 0.48 0.39 8.36
N GLY A 35 0.40 -0.52 9.33
CA GLY A 35 -0.85 -1.24 9.61
C GLY A 35 -1.27 -2.16 8.46
N ASP A 36 -2.54 -2.54 8.42
CA ASP A 36 -3.04 -3.59 7.51
C ASP A 36 -3.51 -3.09 6.14
N GLN A 37 -3.65 -1.77 5.97
CA GLN A 37 -4.29 -1.13 4.82
C GLN A 37 -3.41 -0.15 4.07
N THR A 38 -2.16 0.03 4.51
CA THR A 38 -1.25 1.00 3.92
C THR A 38 0.12 0.38 3.71
N VAL A 39 0.69 0.64 2.54
CA VAL A 39 2.06 0.32 2.18
C VAL A 39 2.76 1.57 1.70
N VAL A 40 4.02 1.75 2.08
CA VAL A 40 4.89 2.72 1.45
C VAL A 40 5.90 1.97 0.61
N VAL A 41 6.05 2.39 -0.64
CA VAL A 41 7.06 1.89 -1.57
C VAL A 41 8.05 2.99 -1.91
N GLU A 42 9.32 2.62 -1.99
CA GLU A 42 10.40 3.45 -2.51
C GLU A 42 10.85 2.87 -3.84
N THR A 43 10.93 3.72 -4.85
CA THR A 43 11.37 3.33 -6.18
C THR A 43 12.86 3.66 -6.39
N ALA A 44 13.50 3.00 -7.34
CA ALA A 44 14.91 3.20 -7.69
C ALA A 44 15.22 4.62 -8.17
N ASP A 45 14.22 5.35 -8.66
CA ASP A 45 14.31 6.77 -8.99
C ASP A 45 13.95 7.70 -7.80
N ASN A 46 14.01 7.17 -6.58
CA ASN A 46 13.87 7.89 -5.31
C ASN A 46 12.50 8.57 -5.14
N ARG A 47 11.44 7.95 -5.70
CA ARG A 47 10.05 8.33 -5.37
C ARG A 47 9.59 7.50 -4.19
N GLU A 48 9.03 8.17 -3.20
CA GLU A 48 8.25 7.52 -2.14
C GLU A 48 6.77 7.63 -2.49
N ILE A 49 6.09 6.49 -2.59
CA ILE A 49 4.66 6.39 -2.86
C ILE A 49 3.99 5.68 -1.68
N ARG A 50 3.01 6.33 -1.07
CA ARG A 50 2.12 5.73 -0.08
C ARG A 50 0.87 5.25 -0.79
N ILE A 51 0.57 3.97 -0.62
CA ILE A 51 -0.60 3.29 -1.16
C ILE A 51 -1.52 2.98 0.00
N THR A 52 -2.77 3.42 -0.07
CA THR A 52 -3.79 3.09 0.93
C THR A 52 -4.93 2.36 0.26
N ALA A 53 -5.20 1.12 0.71
CA ALA A 53 -6.38 0.38 0.31
C ALA A 53 -7.54 0.69 1.27
N TRP A 54 -8.64 1.19 0.74
CA TRP A 54 -9.86 1.43 1.52
C TRP A 54 -11.05 0.76 0.84
N TYR A 55 -12.06 0.40 1.64
CA TYR A 55 -13.23 -0.32 1.14
C TYR A 55 -14.31 0.65 0.62
N ASP A 56 -14.56 0.60 -0.69
CA ASP A 56 -15.61 1.34 -1.38
C ASP A 56 -16.94 0.61 -1.25
N ARG A 57 -17.75 1.04 -0.28
CA ARG A 57 -19.09 0.49 -0.02
C ARG A 57 -20.06 0.65 -1.19
N ALA A 58 -19.85 1.59 -2.11
CA ALA A 58 -20.74 1.77 -3.26
C ALA A 58 -20.47 0.74 -4.36
N ARG A 59 -19.24 0.21 -4.41
CA ARG A 59 -18.79 -0.76 -5.42
C ARG A 59 -18.52 -2.16 -4.84
N ASP A 60 -18.65 -2.31 -3.53
CA ASP A 60 -18.42 -3.54 -2.78
C ASP A 60 -17.03 -4.14 -3.02
N ASN A 61 -16.01 -3.28 -3.05
CA ASN A 61 -14.63 -3.69 -3.27
C ASN A 61 -13.63 -2.77 -2.55
N TYR A 62 -12.40 -3.24 -2.37
CA TYR A 62 -11.28 -2.41 -1.97
C TYR A 62 -10.76 -1.62 -3.17
N VAL A 63 -10.33 -0.39 -2.90
CA VAL A 63 -9.78 0.54 -3.88
C VAL A 63 -8.46 1.10 -3.36
N ALA A 64 -7.44 1.13 -4.22
CA ALA A 64 -6.16 1.73 -3.91
C ALA A 64 -6.12 3.23 -4.24
N GLU A 65 -5.67 4.02 -3.27
CA GLU A 65 -5.28 5.42 -3.45
C GLU A 65 -3.77 5.58 -3.36
N TYR A 66 -3.24 6.48 -4.18
CA TYR A 66 -1.81 6.74 -4.27
C TYR A 66 -1.51 8.18 -3.87
N GLU A 67 -0.51 8.31 -3.00
CA GLU A 67 0.06 9.59 -2.61
C GLU A 67 1.56 9.56 -2.85
N ARG A 68 2.11 10.63 -3.39
CA ARG A 68 3.56 10.83 -3.54
C ARG A 68 4.07 11.72 -2.43
N ARG A 69 5.28 11.45 -1.93
CA ARG A 69 5.99 12.41 -1.07
C ARG A 69 6.32 13.68 -1.85
N SER A 70 5.86 14.82 -1.33
CA SER A 70 6.07 16.15 -1.91
C SER A 70 6.58 17.14 -0.87
N VAL A 71 7.00 18.31 -1.34
CA VAL A 71 7.44 19.44 -0.50
C VAL A 71 6.50 20.61 -0.73
N LEU A 72 5.83 21.05 0.34
CA LEU A 72 5.07 22.31 0.36
C LEU A 72 5.95 23.41 0.93
N LYS A 73 5.98 24.56 0.25
CA LYS A 73 6.68 25.75 0.74
C LYS A 73 5.69 26.71 1.35
N SER A 74 5.89 27.08 2.61
CA SER A 74 5.05 28.07 3.31
C SER A 74 5.90 28.92 4.24
N GLY A 75 5.81 30.25 4.12
CA GLY A 75 6.52 31.18 5.01
C GLY A 75 8.05 31.05 5.00
N GLY A 76 8.66 30.59 3.90
CA GLY A 76 10.10 30.33 3.82
C GLY A 76 10.55 28.98 4.39
N HIS A 77 9.62 28.13 4.82
CA HIS A 77 9.87 26.78 5.31
C HIS A 77 9.39 25.71 4.32
N ASP A 78 10.15 24.62 4.23
CA ASP A 78 9.83 23.44 3.43
C ASP A 78 9.21 22.35 4.32
N PHE A 79 8.00 21.91 3.99
CA PHE A 79 7.27 20.86 4.70
C PHE A 79 7.15 19.62 3.83
N ARG A 80 7.62 18.47 4.33
CA ARG A 80 7.41 17.19 3.66
C ARG A 80 6.00 16.69 3.93
N VAL A 81 5.24 16.47 2.87
CA VAL A 81 3.85 16.02 2.95
C VAL A 81 3.59 14.87 1.99
N TRP A 82 2.51 14.14 2.24
CA TRP A 82 1.92 13.24 1.26
C TRP A 82 0.86 14.01 0.46
N ALA A 83 0.91 13.89 -0.86
CA ALA A 83 -0.06 14.51 -1.74
C ALA A 83 -0.61 13.47 -2.72
N GLN A 84 -1.92 13.43 -2.91
CA GLN A 84 -2.55 12.54 -3.89
C GLN A 84 -1.92 12.72 -5.27
N THR A 85 -1.74 11.61 -5.98
CA THR A 85 -1.16 11.61 -7.32
C THR A 85 -2.04 10.81 -8.29
N PRO A 86 -2.35 11.37 -9.48
CA PRO A 86 -3.11 10.66 -10.51
C PRO A 86 -2.22 9.76 -11.40
N ALA A 87 -0.94 9.60 -11.05
CA ALA A 87 0.04 8.99 -11.94
C ALA A 87 -0.05 7.47 -12.09
N TYR A 88 -0.84 6.82 -11.23
CA TYR A 88 -1.05 5.38 -11.24
C TYR A 88 -2.52 5.07 -11.46
N LYS A 89 -2.80 3.96 -12.16
CA LYS A 89 -4.18 3.52 -12.31
C LYS A 89 -4.74 3.07 -10.96
N ARG A 90 -6.01 3.38 -10.75
CA ARG A 90 -6.77 2.88 -9.61
C ARG A 90 -6.85 1.35 -9.69
N CYS A 91 -6.30 0.67 -8.69
CA CYS A 91 -6.44 -0.78 -8.53
C CYS A 91 -7.62 -1.09 -7.60
N THR A 92 -8.26 -2.24 -7.83
CA THR A 92 -9.38 -2.72 -7.00
C THR A 92 -9.29 -4.22 -6.78
N ALA A 93 -9.73 -4.71 -5.63
CA ALA A 93 -9.83 -6.15 -5.34
C ALA A 93 -10.89 -6.42 -4.27
N ASP A 94 -11.20 -7.70 -4.04
CA ASP A 94 -12.21 -8.13 -3.06
C ASP A 94 -11.72 -7.99 -1.60
N ASP A 95 -10.41 -7.95 -1.39
CA ASP A 95 -9.77 -7.76 -0.08
C ASP A 95 -8.62 -6.74 -0.14
N ALA A 96 -8.23 -6.23 1.03
CA ALA A 96 -7.21 -5.19 1.15
C ALA A 96 -5.82 -5.65 0.68
N ALA A 97 -5.45 -6.91 0.94
CA ALA A 97 -4.12 -7.44 0.62
C ALA A 97 -3.94 -7.50 -0.89
N SER A 98 -4.89 -8.15 -1.58
CA SER A 98 -4.90 -8.27 -3.04
C SER A 98 -4.94 -6.89 -3.72
N CYS A 99 -5.65 -5.93 -3.12
CA CYS A 99 -5.70 -4.56 -3.63
C CYS A 99 -4.35 -3.84 -3.52
N LEU A 100 -3.68 -3.98 -2.37
CA LEU A 100 -2.34 -3.42 -2.15
C LEU A 100 -1.29 -4.07 -3.07
N GLU A 101 -1.34 -5.39 -3.23
CA GLU A 101 -0.43 -6.12 -4.11
C GLU A 101 -0.56 -5.64 -5.57
N ALA A 102 -1.79 -5.58 -6.09
CA ALA A 102 -2.06 -5.07 -7.43
C ALA A 102 -1.58 -3.61 -7.61
N ALA A 103 -1.69 -2.79 -6.56
CA ALA A 103 -1.25 -1.40 -6.57
C ALA A 103 0.28 -1.26 -6.52
N VAL A 104 0.98 -2.10 -5.75
CA VAL A 104 2.45 -2.18 -5.73
C VAL A 104 2.98 -2.55 -7.11
N LEU A 105 2.37 -3.54 -7.76
CA LEU A 105 2.70 -3.94 -9.13
C LEU A 105 2.47 -2.82 -10.15
N GLU A 106 1.42 -2.02 -9.99
CA GLU A 106 1.19 -0.84 -10.84
C GLU A 106 2.29 0.21 -10.69
N VAL A 107 2.77 0.45 -9.46
CA VAL A 107 3.88 1.38 -9.21
C VAL A 107 5.19 0.90 -9.85
N ASP A 108 5.48 -0.40 -9.80
CA ASP A 108 6.68 -0.99 -10.42
C ASP A 108 6.66 -0.92 -11.95
N ARG A 109 5.48 -1.12 -12.55
CA ARG A 109 5.29 -1.08 -14.01
C ARG A 109 5.44 0.32 -14.59
N ILE A 110 4.94 1.34 -13.91
CA ILE A 110 4.90 2.70 -14.45
C ILE A 110 6.23 3.43 -14.23
N ASN A 111 6.83 3.80 -15.36
CA ASN A 111 7.91 4.77 -15.38
C ASN A 111 7.34 6.18 -15.51
N ILE A 112 7.44 6.98 -14.45
CA ILE A 112 7.05 8.40 -14.47
C ILE A 112 8.30 9.20 -14.81
N TYR A 113 8.39 9.66 -16.05
CA TYR A 113 9.43 10.57 -16.54
C TYR A 113 9.01 12.03 -16.41
#